data_AF-A0A7Y6UBR1-F1
#
_entry.id   AF-A0A7Y6UBR1-F1
#
_cell.length_a   1.000
_cell.length_b   1.000
_cell.length_c   1.000
_cell.angle_alpha   90.00
_cell.angle_beta   90.00
_cell.angle_gamma   90.00
#
_symmetry.space_group_name_H-M   'P 1'
#
loop_
_entity.id
_entity.type
_entity.pdbx_description
1 polymer ?
#
loop_
_entity_poly.entity_id
_entity_poly.type
_entity_poly.pdbx_seq_one_letter_code
_entity_poly.pdbx_strand_id
1 'polypeptide(L)'
;TFSFEDRWDMEPCREPFTLKEMIWDRSPNGDPEWIFMLNRHEYMNKLLIAGWLTGDKAYVEKLKWFLFHWIQANPILPEGTVTTRTIDTGIRCMSWQYLLLHLLGEGLMEEREAAGILESMKEQFASLRKRYIGKYTLSNWGVLQTASICNGYLW
;
A
#
# COMPACT_ATOMS: atom_id res chain seq x y z
N THR A 1 -11.03 -4.96 -11.53
CA THR A 1 -10.50 -3.98 -12.50
C THR A 1 -9.84 -2.87 -11.72
N PHE A 2 -8.69 -2.38 -12.17
CA PHE A 2 -7.97 -1.25 -11.58
C PHE A 2 -7.96 -0.08 -12.56
N SER A 3 -8.17 1.12 -12.03
CA SER A 3 -7.92 2.41 -12.70
C SER A 3 -7.28 3.33 -11.67
N PHE A 4 -6.27 4.09 -12.08
CA PHE A 4 -5.48 4.97 -11.22
C PHE A 4 -5.56 6.39 -11.77
N GLU A 5 -6.64 7.09 -11.42
CA GLU A 5 -6.98 8.43 -11.93
C GLU A 5 -7.33 9.41 -10.82
N ASP A 6 -6.94 9.12 -9.57
CA ASP A 6 -7.22 10.02 -8.47
C ASP A 6 -6.45 11.33 -8.62
N ARG A 7 -7.02 12.40 -8.06
CA ARG A 7 -6.49 13.76 -8.17
C ARG A 7 -5.01 13.88 -7.76
N TRP A 8 -4.54 13.02 -6.86
CA TRP A 8 -3.20 13.05 -6.30
C TRP A 8 -2.30 11.91 -6.80
N ASP A 9 -2.77 11.13 -7.78
CA ASP A 9 -1.97 10.09 -8.40
C ASP A 9 -0.79 10.73 -9.12
N MET A 10 0.41 10.46 -8.62
CA MET A 10 1.64 10.81 -9.35
C MET A 10 1.74 9.82 -10.51
N GLU A 11 1.40 10.31 -11.71
CA GLU A 11 1.41 9.60 -13.00
C GLU A 11 0.16 8.71 -13.21
N PRO A 12 -1.02 9.32 -13.45
CA PRO A 12 -2.29 8.59 -13.52
C PRO A 12 -2.37 7.65 -14.74
N CYS A 13 -2.79 6.42 -14.48
CA CYS A 13 -3.05 5.38 -15.48
C CYS A 13 -4.54 5.32 -15.79
N ARG A 14 -4.96 6.02 -16.85
CA ARG A 14 -6.37 6.17 -17.21
C ARG A 14 -7.05 4.93 -17.77
N GLU A 15 -6.26 4.08 -18.42
CA GLU A 15 -6.80 2.88 -19.03
C GLU A 15 -7.12 1.83 -17.94
N PRO A 16 -8.38 1.38 -17.81
CA PRO A 16 -8.74 0.42 -16.79
C PRO A 16 -8.30 -0.99 -17.20
N PHE A 17 -7.59 -1.67 -16.31
CA PHE A 17 -7.12 -3.04 -16.55
C PHE A 17 -7.81 -4.04 -15.62
N THR A 18 -8.32 -5.13 -16.20
CA THR A 18 -8.87 -6.26 -15.43
C THR A 18 -7.84 -7.38 -15.39
N LEU A 19 -7.24 -7.57 -14.23
CA LEU A 19 -6.33 -8.68 -13.99
C LEU A 19 -7.11 -9.98 -13.78
N LYS A 20 -6.76 -11.03 -14.53
CA LYS A 20 -7.29 -12.39 -14.28
C LYS A 20 -6.70 -13.01 -13.02
N GLU A 21 -5.42 -12.72 -12.78
CA GLU A 21 -4.64 -13.15 -11.62
C GLU A 21 -3.90 -11.94 -11.06
N MET A 22 -3.72 -11.90 -9.74
CA MET A 22 -3.08 -10.76 -9.10
C MET A 22 -1.57 -10.89 -9.18
N ILE A 23 -0.95 -10.07 -10.04
CA ILE A 23 0.50 -10.00 -10.25
C ILE A 23 0.97 -8.60 -9.86
N TRP A 24 1.84 -8.51 -8.86
CA TRP A 24 2.21 -7.22 -8.24
C TRP A 24 3.35 -6.50 -8.94
N ASP A 25 4.18 -7.21 -9.70
CA ASP A 25 5.44 -6.75 -10.28
C ASP A 25 5.41 -6.65 -11.81
N ARG A 26 4.23 -6.82 -12.41
CA ARG A 26 4.04 -6.82 -13.87
C ARG A 26 2.98 -5.83 -14.29
N SER A 27 3.34 -5.03 -15.29
CA SER A 27 2.43 -4.08 -15.93
C SER A 27 1.63 -4.76 -17.04
N PRO A 28 0.30 -4.53 -17.14
CA PRO A 28 -0.53 -5.05 -18.23
C PRO A 28 -0.28 -4.33 -19.57
N ASN A 29 0.23 -3.10 -19.56
CA ASN A 29 0.50 -2.29 -20.76
C ASN A 29 2.00 -2.03 -20.98
N GLY A 30 2.87 -2.61 -20.16
CA GLY A 30 4.32 -2.42 -20.24
C GLY A 30 4.82 -1.13 -19.59
N ASP A 31 3.92 -0.26 -19.10
CA ASP A 31 4.28 0.95 -18.38
C ASP A 31 4.61 0.63 -16.90
N PRO A 32 5.84 0.87 -16.43
CA PRO A 32 6.21 0.63 -15.04
C PRO A 32 5.44 1.49 -14.04
N GLU A 33 4.90 2.64 -14.42
CA GLU A 33 4.12 3.50 -13.52
C GLU A 33 2.86 2.80 -13.01
N TRP A 34 2.27 1.94 -13.84
CA TRP A 34 1.14 1.10 -13.42
C TRP A 34 1.49 0.21 -12.22
N ILE A 35 2.71 -0.35 -12.20
CA ILE A 35 3.19 -1.17 -11.08
C ILE A 35 3.34 -0.32 -9.83
N PHE A 36 3.86 0.90 -9.96
CA PHE A 36 4.06 1.79 -8.82
C PHE A 36 2.71 2.22 -8.22
N MET A 37 1.76 2.63 -9.07
CA MET A 37 0.40 2.96 -8.65
C MET A 37 -0.30 1.78 -7.97
N LEU A 38 -0.16 0.57 -8.53
CA LEU A 38 -0.69 -0.63 -7.91
C LEU A 38 -0.10 -0.85 -6.52
N ASN A 39 1.19 -0.64 -6.31
CA ASN A 39 1.84 -0.91 -5.03
C ASN A 39 1.76 0.21 -4.00
N ARG A 40 1.07 1.33 -4.31
CA ARG A 40 0.74 2.40 -3.34
C ARG A 40 -0.48 2.08 -2.47
N HIS A 41 -1.33 1.17 -2.93
CA HIS A 41 -2.50 0.65 -2.19
C HIS A 41 -3.58 1.67 -1.77
N GLU A 42 -3.50 2.92 -2.22
CA GLU A 42 -4.48 3.96 -1.89
C GLU A 42 -5.92 3.59 -2.31
N TYR A 43 -6.06 2.79 -3.38
CA TYR A 43 -7.34 2.26 -3.83
C TYR A 43 -8.03 1.36 -2.78
N MET A 44 -7.29 0.79 -1.81
CA MET A 44 -7.88 -0.02 -0.74
C MET A 44 -8.72 0.84 0.21
N ASN A 45 -8.40 2.14 0.37
CA ASN A 45 -9.23 3.07 1.14
C ASN A 45 -10.63 3.19 0.51
N LYS A 46 -10.74 3.10 -0.83
CA LYS A 46 -12.04 3.10 -1.53
C LYS A 46 -12.85 1.85 -1.23
N LEU A 47 -12.22 0.69 -1.02
CA LEU A 47 -12.92 -0.53 -0.62
C LEU A 47 -13.49 -0.39 0.79
N LEU A 48 -12.72 0.18 1.73
CA LEU A 48 -13.23 0.46 3.07
C LEU A 48 -14.45 1.40 3.02
N ILE A 49 -14.32 2.52 2.29
CA ILE A 49 -15.42 3.50 2.10
C ILE A 49 -16.63 2.85 1.42
N ALA A 50 -16.43 2.03 0.39
CA ALA A 50 -17.52 1.30 -0.25
C ALA A 50 -18.22 0.35 0.71
N GLY A 51 -17.47 -0.35 1.56
CA GLY A 51 -18.01 -1.18 2.65
C GLY A 51 -18.89 -0.37 3.60
N TRP A 52 -18.46 0.82 4.02
CA TRP A 52 -19.28 1.71 4.85
C TRP A 52 -20.55 2.19 4.17
N LEU A 53 -20.45 2.63 2.92
CA LEU A 53 -21.58 3.22 2.19
C LEU A 53 -22.64 2.19 1.81
N THR A 54 -22.23 0.95 1.55
CA THR A 54 -23.13 -0.10 1.05
C THR A 54 -23.55 -1.10 2.13
N GLY A 55 -22.77 -1.24 3.20
CA GLY A 55 -22.92 -2.32 4.18
C GLY A 55 -22.52 -3.70 3.66
N ASP A 56 -22.01 -3.80 2.43
CA ASP A 56 -21.58 -5.07 1.83
C ASP A 56 -20.19 -5.48 2.35
N LYS A 57 -20.16 -6.61 3.07
CA LYS A 57 -18.95 -7.16 3.68
C LYS A 57 -17.91 -7.60 2.64
N ALA A 58 -18.32 -7.89 1.40
CA ALA A 58 -17.42 -8.32 0.36
C ALA A 58 -16.31 -7.30 0.07
N TYR A 59 -16.56 -6.01 0.25
CA TYR A 59 -15.53 -4.97 0.08
C TYR A 59 -14.43 -5.06 1.14
N VAL A 60 -14.81 -5.26 2.41
CA VAL A 60 -13.86 -5.39 3.53
C VAL A 60 -13.10 -6.71 3.43
N GLU A 61 -13.78 -7.81 3.07
CA GLU A 61 -13.14 -9.10 2.82
C GLU A 61 -12.11 -9.00 1.69
N LYS A 62 -12.45 -8.32 0.59
CA LYS A 62 -11.54 -8.11 -0.53
C LYS A 62 -10.35 -7.22 -0.16
N LEU A 63 -10.57 -6.20 0.66
CA LEU A 63 -9.51 -5.36 1.21
C LEU A 63 -8.52 -6.19 2.02
N LYS A 64 -9.01 -6.99 2.98
CA LYS A 64 -8.17 -7.86 3.82
C LYS A 64 -7.39 -8.86 2.95
N TRP A 65 -8.05 -9.44 1.96
CA TRP A 65 -7.40 -10.32 0.98
C TRP A 65 -6.23 -9.62 0.29
N PHE A 66 -6.39 -8.37 -0.17
CA PHE A 66 -5.29 -7.65 -0.80
C PHE A 66 -4.09 -7.42 0.13
N LEU A 67 -4.34 -7.03 1.39
CA LEU A 67 -3.28 -6.83 2.38
C LEU A 67 -2.43 -8.10 2.55
N PHE A 68 -3.08 -9.22 2.87
CA PHE A 68 -2.38 -10.49 3.12
C PHE A 68 -1.76 -11.09 1.86
N HIS A 69 -2.46 -11.01 0.72
CA HIS A 69 -1.92 -11.49 -0.55
C HIS A 69 -0.67 -10.71 -0.97
N TRP A 70 -0.64 -9.39 -0.72
CA TRP A 70 0.56 -8.59 -0.98
C TRP A 70 1.72 -9.00 -0.08
N ILE A 71 1.47 -9.12 1.24
CA ILE A 71 2.50 -9.51 2.23
C ILE A 71 3.12 -10.86 1.85
N GLN A 72 2.30 -11.83 1.46
CA GLN A 72 2.78 -13.16 1.06
C GLN A 72 3.60 -13.12 -0.23
N ALA A 73 3.20 -12.29 -1.20
CA ALA A 73 3.81 -12.27 -2.52
C ALA A 73 5.06 -11.36 -2.62
N ASN A 74 5.24 -10.40 -1.70
CA ASN A 74 6.27 -9.37 -1.80
C ASN A 74 7.17 -9.35 -0.54
N PRO A 75 8.12 -10.28 -0.40
CA PRO A 75 9.08 -10.25 0.70
C PRO A 75 9.93 -8.97 0.67
N ILE A 76 10.24 -8.43 1.85
CA ILE A 76 11.03 -7.20 1.96
C ILE A 76 12.53 -7.53 1.81
N LEU A 77 13.07 -7.30 0.63
CA LEU A 77 14.48 -7.55 0.31
C LEU A 77 15.37 -6.32 0.65
N PRO A 78 16.64 -6.53 1.06
CA PRO A 78 17.57 -5.44 1.39
C PRO A 78 17.81 -4.42 0.28
N GLU A 79 17.88 -4.88 -0.96
CA GLU A 79 18.02 -4.08 -2.20
C GLU A 79 16.69 -3.45 -2.63
N GLY A 80 15.59 -4.05 -2.19
CA GLY A 80 14.23 -3.80 -2.62
C GLY A 80 13.94 -4.24 -4.05
N THR A 81 12.69 -4.08 -4.45
CA THR A 81 12.11 -4.58 -5.69
C THR A 81 11.32 -3.47 -6.37
N VAL A 82 10.79 -3.75 -7.57
CA VAL A 82 9.86 -2.84 -8.28
C VAL A 82 8.60 -2.55 -7.45
N THR A 83 8.16 -3.48 -6.59
CA THR A 83 6.99 -3.37 -5.71
C THR A 83 7.27 -2.69 -4.37
N THR A 84 8.55 -2.55 -4.01
CA THR A 84 9.02 -1.98 -2.74
C THR A 84 9.96 -0.79 -2.94
N ARG A 85 9.78 -0.03 -4.03
CA ARG A 85 10.37 1.31 -4.17
C ARG A 85 10.07 2.15 -2.94
N THR A 86 11.02 2.98 -2.53
CA THR A 86 10.96 3.62 -1.22
C THR A 86 9.84 4.67 -1.13
N ILE A 87 9.56 5.42 -2.21
CA ILE A 87 8.43 6.35 -2.26
C ILE A 87 7.09 5.60 -2.14
N ASP A 88 6.90 4.55 -2.93
CA ASP A 88 5.65 3.79 -2.97
C ASP A 88 5.42 3.02 -1.67
N THR A 89 6.49 2.54 -1.05
CA THR A 89 6.47 1.94 0.29
C THR A 89 6.07 2.95 1.36
N GLY A 90 6.57 4.19 1.31
CA GLY A 90 6.15 5.26 2.21
C GLY A 90 4.63 5.53 2.11
N ILE A 91 4.12 5.67 0.89
CA ILE A 91 2.69 5.90 0.62
C ILE A 91 1.85 4.71 1.09
N ARG A 92 2.23 3.49 0.73
CA ARG A 92 1.54 2.26 1.13
C ARG A 92 1.45 2.13 2.65
N CYS A 93 2.55 2.36 3.36
CA CYS A 93 2.55 2.31 4.82
C CYS A 93 1.65 3.38 5.43
N MET A 94 1.49 4.56 4.83
CA MET A 94 0.50 5.55 5.30
C MET A 94 -0.94 5.08 5.04
N SER A 95 -1.23 4.53 3.86
CA SER A 95 -2.54 3.95 3.56
C SER A 95 -2.89 2.82 4.53
N TRP A 96 -1.94 1.92 4.82
CA TRP A 96 -2.17 0.80 5.73
C TRP A 96 -2.44 1.24 7.18
N GLN A 97 -1.76 2.28 7.66
CA GLN A 97 -2.07 2.86 8.97
C GLN A 97 -3.50 3.37 9.06
N TYR A 98 -3.94 4.11 8.04
CA TYR A 98 -5.33 4.57 7.95
C TYR A 98 -6.31 3.39 7.99
N LEU A 99 -6.05 2.36 7.19
CA LEU A 99 -6.89 1.17 7.16
C LEU A 99 -6.93 0.44 8.50
N LEU A 100 -5.78 0.22 9.15
CA LEU A 100 -5.72 -0.48 10.44
C LEU A 100 -6.52 0.23 11.52
N LEU A 101 -6.53 1.58 11.54
CA LEU A 101 -7.30 2.37 12.51
C LEU A 101 -8.78 2.03 12.46
N HIS A 102 -9.32 2.03 11.25
CA HIS A 102 -10.72 1.76 11.02
C HIS A 102 -11.05 0.28 11.18
N LEU A 103 -10.23 -0.62 10.62
CA LEU A 103 -10.49 -2.04 10.65
C LEU A 103 -10.48 -2.60 12.08
N LEU A 104 -9.54 -2.15 12.93
CA LEU A 104 -9.51 -2.53 14.34
C LEU A 104 -10.60 -1.81 15.15
N GLY A 105 -10.71 -0.49 14.99
CA GLY A 105 -11.64 0.34 15.77
C GLY A 105 -13.11 -0.05 15.57
N GLU A 106 -13.45 -0.62 14.41
CA GLU A 106 -14.81 -1.04 14.05
C GLU A 106 -15.02 -2.56 14.17
N GLY A 107 -14.02 -3.31 14.66
CA GLY A 107 -14.13 -4.78 14.82
C GLY A 107 -14.22 -5.55 13.49
N LEU A 108 -13.73 -4.97 12.40
CA LEU A 108 -13.70 -5.57 11.06
C LEU A 108 -12.47 -6.47 10.83
N MET A 109 -11.52 -6.45 11.77
CA MET A 109 -10.27 -7.22 11.73
C MET A 109 -9.95 -7.78 13.12
N GLU A 110 -9.48 -9.02 13.15
CA GLU A 110 -9.02 -9.66 14.38
C GLU A 110 -7.63 -9.14 14.79
N GLU A 111 -7.32 -9.15 16.08
CA GLU A 111 -6.01 -8.72 16.58
C GLU A 111 -4.85 -9.53 15.96
N ARG A 112 -5.05 -10.83 15.73
CA ARG A 112 -4.06 -11.70 15.08
C ARG A 112 -3.76 -11.27 13.64
N GLU A 113 -4.80 -10.86 12.91
CA GLU A 113 -4.67 -10.37 11.54
C GLU A 113 -3.89 -9.05 11.53
N ALA A 114 -4.26 -8.12 12.41
CA ALA A 114 -3.57 -6.85 12.54
C ALA A 114 -2.10 -7.02 12.93
N ALA A 115 -1.78 -7.96 13.84
CA ALA A 115 -0.40 -8.26 14.23
C ALA A 115 0.47 -8.68 13.03
N GLY A 116 -0.07 -9.48 12.10
CA GLY A 116 0.63 -9.86 10.88
C GLY A 116 0.92 -8.67 9.95
N ILE A 117 -0.02 -7.73 9.84
CA ILE A 117 0.16 -6.51 9.04
C ILE A 117 1.18 -5.58 9.70
N LEU A 118 1.12 -5.40 11.03
CA LEU A 118 2.05 -4.57 11.79
C LEU A 118 3.50 -5.09 11.69
N GLU A 119 3.71 -6.42 11.75
CA GLU A 119 5.06 -6.97 11.56
C GLU A 119 5.58 -6.70 10.14
N SER A 120 4.73 -6.86 9.11
CA SER A 120 5.12 -6.48 7.73
C SER A 120 5.44 -4.99 7.60
N MET A 121 4.68 -4.11 8.26
CA MET A 121 4.97 -2.67 8.25
C MET A 121 6.28 -2.34 8.95
N LYS A 122 6.59 -3.01 10.05
CA LYS A 122 7.87 -2.87 10.75
C LYS A 122 9.06 -3.25 9.86
N GLU A 123 8.96 -4.34 9.10
CA GLU A 123 9.97 -4.71 8.11
C GLU A 123 10.12 -3.65 7.00
N GLN A 124 8.99 -3.13 6.51
CA GLN A 124 8.98 -2.06 5.50
C GLN A 124 9.63 -0.78 6.03
N PHE A 125 9.33 -0.35 7.25
CA PHE A 125 9.98 0.82 7.87
C PHE A 125 11.47 0.60 8.11
N ALA A 126 11.89 -0.60 8.51
CA ALA A 126 13.30 -0.95 8.63
C ALA A 126 14.02 -0.85 7.27
N SER A 127 13.38 -1.33 6.19
CA SER A 127 13.87 -1.21 4.82
C SER A 127 13.98 0.25 4.37
N LEU A 128 12.96 1.09 4.64
CA LEU A 128 13.00 2.53 4.35
C LEU A 128 14.17 3.22 5.04
N ARG A 129 14.38 2.96 6.34
CA ARG A 129 15.52 3.52 7.10
C ARG A 129 16.86 3.10 6.50
N LYS A 130 17.02 1.82 6.16
CA LYS A 130 18.27 1.28 5.59
C LYS A 130 18.58 1.81 4.19
N ARG A 131 17.55 2.01 3.37
CA ARG A 131 17.68 2.43 1.95
C ARG A 131 17.57 3.94 1.76
N TYR A 132 17.45 4.70 2.84
CA TYR A 132 17.45 6.15 2.79
C TYR A 132 18.84 6.67 2.40
N ILE A 133 18.89 7.55 1.40
CA ILE A 133 20.14 8.13 0.90
C ILE A 133 20.04 9.65 0.83
N GLY A 134 21.19 10.34 0.88
CA GLY A 134 21.25 11.80 1.00
C GLY A 134 20.49 12.57 -0.08
N LYS A 135 20.35 12.02 -1.30
CA LYS A 135 19.55 12.65 -2.36
C LYS A 135 18.07 12.80 -1.99
N TYR A 136 17.54 11.97 -1.08
CA TYR A 136 16.14 12.00 -0.71
C TYR A 136 15.80 13.14 0.25
N THR A 137 16.78 13.66 1.00
CA THR A 137 16.57 14.65 2.07
C THR A 137 15.75 15.87 1.69
N LEU A 138 15.89 16.36 0.45
CA LEU A 138 15.17 17.55 -0.05
C LEU A 138 14.17 17.22 -1.17
N SER A 139 13.84 15.94 -1.35
CA SER A 139 12.93 15.47 -2.39
C SER A 139 11.57 15.04 -1.81
N ASN A 140 10.54 15.03 -2.65
CA ASN A 140 9.25 14.41 -2.30
C ASN A 140 9.39 12.94 -1.86
N TRP A 141 10.36 12.19 -2.41
CA TRP A 141 10.67 10.82 -1.97
C TRP A 141 11.05 10.79 -0.48
N GLY A 142 11.89 11.71 -0.02
CA GLY A 142 12.29 11.77 1.38
C GLY A 142 11.12 12.12 2.28
N VAL A 143 10.36 13.16 1.91
CA VAL A 143 9.19 13.62 2.66
C VAL A 143 8.17 12.50 2.88
N LEU A 144 7.81 11.76 1.82
CA LEU A 144 6.83 10.68 1.90
C LEU A 144 7.33 9.49 2.73
N GLN A 145 8.62 9.15 2.65
CA GLN A 145 9.22 8.12 3.50
C GLN A 145 9.22 8.53 4.97
N THR A 146 9.71 9.73 5.28
CA THR A 146 9.85 10.19 6.67
C THR A 146 8.49 10.46 7.31
N ALA A 147 7.54 11.04 6.57
CA ALA A 147 6.18 11.26 7.07
C ALA A 147 5.50 9.94 7.42
N SER A 148 5.67 8.92 6.58
CA SER A 148 5.15 7.57 6.83
C SER A 148 5.71 6.94 8.11
N ILE A 149 7.03 7.05 8.33
CA ILE A 149 7.70 6.55 9.54
C ILE A 149 7.22 7.32 10.79
N CYS A 150 7.12 8.65 10.71
CA CYS A 150 6.66 9.47 11.83
C CYS A 150 5.20 9.16 12.18
N ASN A 151 4.33 8.97 11.18
CA ASN A 151 2.95 8.55 11.40
C ASN A 151 2.91 7.15 12.05
N GLY A 152 3.77 6.25 11.59
CA GLY A 152 3.83 4.87 12.08
C GLY A 152 4.33 4.75 13.51
N TYR A 153 5.03 5.77 14.05
CA TYR A 153 5.47 5.80 15.44
C TYR A 153 4.30 5.99 16.43
N LEU A 154 3.12 6.38 15.95
CA LEU A 154 1.92 6.56 16.77
C LEU A 154 1.17 5.23 17.03
N TRP A 155 1.63 4.14 16.43
CA TRP A 155 1.13 2.77 16.57
C TRP A 155 2.06 1.94 17.47
#